data_AF-A0A944JDH2-F1
#
_entry.id   AF-A0A944JDH2-F1
#
_cell.length_a   1.000
_cell.length_b   1.000
_cell.length_c   1.000
_cell.angle_alpha   90.00
_cell.angle_beta   90.00
_cell.angle_gamma   90.00
#
_symmetry.space_group_name_H-M   'P 1'
#
loop_
_entity.id
_entity.type
_entity.pdbx_description
1 polymer ?
#
loop_
_entity_poly.entity_id
_entity_poly.type
_entity_poly.pdbx_seq_one_letter_code
_entity_poly.pdbx_strand_id
1 'polypeptide(L)'
;MTTETAWPENVIARYLTVGGATVDLFEESGYYVPTPPTQTRAHCSGCGTEQTEEWGFSIGAHEYGGEQPAEFDANGQYATPRVHQWAQSHAETCRAIPKPA
;
A
#
# COMPACT_ATOMS: atom_id res chain seq x y z
N MET A 1 -10.60 22.76 -19.86
CA MET A 1 -10.08 21.42 -20.14
C MET A 1 -9.41 20.95 -18.87
N THR A 2 -9.98 19.97 -18.16
CA THR A 2 -9.33 19.31 -17.02
C THR A 2 -8.31 18.34 -17.59
N THR A 3 -7.02 18.60 -17.36
CA THR A 3 -5.96 17.64 -17.63
C THR A 3 -6.16 16.43 -16.74
N GLU A 4 -6.55 15.30 -17.33
CA GLU A 4 -6.57 14.01 -16.66
C GLU A 4 -5.11 13.56 -16.46
N THR A 5 -4.64 13.60 -15.22
CA THR A 5 -3.31 13.08 -14.88
C THR A 5 -3.37 11.55 -14.97
N ALA A 6 -2.55 10.96 -15.84
CA ALA A 6 -2.37 9.51 -15.85
C ALA A 6 -1.98 9.02 -14.45
N TRP A 7 -2.58 7.92 -14.02
CA TRP A 7 -2.24 7.30 -12.75
C TRP A 7 -0.77 6.88 -12.72
N PRO A 8 -0.05 7.07 -11.60
CA PRO A 8 1.31 6.56 -11.48
C PRO A 8 1.34 5.04 -11.61
N GLU A 9 2.46 4.51 -12.07
CA GLU A 9 2.66 3.07 -12.25
C GLU A 9 2.45 2.32 -10.93
N ASN A 10 1.78 1.16 -11.01
CA ASN A 10 1.48 0.26 -9.90
C ASN A 10 0.58 0.84 -8.79
N VAL A 11 -0.01 2.02 -9.00
CA VAL A 11 -1.02 2.57 -8.08
C VAL A 11 -2.36 1.90 -8.31
N ILE A 12 -2.86 1.18 -7.29
CA ILE A 12 -4.15 0.49 -7.33
C ILE A 12 -5.30 1.31 -6.74
N ALA A 13 -4.99 2.31 -5.91
CA ALA A 13 -5.96 3.27 -5.37
C ALA A 13 -5.28 4.56 -4.89
N ARG A 14 -6.04 5.65 -4.83
CA ARG A 14 -5.61 6.94 -4.27
C ARG A 14 -6.72 7.58 -3.46
N TYR A 15 -6.37 8.06 -2.28
CA TYR A 15 -7.24 8.82 -1.39
C TYR A 15 -6.75 10.26 -1.31
N LEU A 16 -7.68 11.22 -1.40
CA LEU A 16 -7.37 12.64 -1.26
C LEU A 16 -7.42 13.04 0.22
N THR A 17 -6.33 13.63 0.72
CA THR A 17 -6.27 14.13 2.10
C THR A 17 -6.98 15.48 2.23
N VAL A 18 -7.39 15.85 3.45
CA VAL A 18 -7.93 17.20 3.75
C VAL A 18 -6.91 18.30 3.43
N GLY A 19 -5.62 18.02 3.58
CA GLY A 19 -4.51 18.93 3.25
C GLY A 19 -4.23 19.10 1.75
N GLY A 20 -4.95 18.40 0.88
CA GLY A 20 -4.75 18.44 -0.58
C GLY A 20 -3.60 17.55 -1.09
N ALA A 21 -2.90 16.83 -0.20
CA ALA A 21 -2.00 15.74 -0.57
C ALA A 21 -2.77 14.45 -0.89
N THR A 22 -2.06 13.40 -1.31
CA THR A 22 -2.63 12.08 -1.64
C THR A 22 -2.08 10.96 -0.76
N VAL A 23 -2.88 9.92 -0.54
CA VAL A 23 -2.42 8.62 -0.05
C VAL A 23 -2.57 7.63 -1.21
N ASP A 24 -1.45 7.16 -1.74
CA ASP A 24 -1.42 6.22 -2.87
C ASP A 24 -1.15 4.81 -2.37
N LEU A 25 -1.88 3.83 -2.90
CA LEU A 25 -1.72 2.40 -2.60
C LEU A 25 -1.04 1.71 -3.76
N PHE A 26 -0.05 0.88 -3.46
CA PHE A 26 0.75 0.11 -4.39
C PHE A 26 0.66 -1.37 -4.05
N GLU A 27 0.52 -2.22 -5.06
CA GLU A 27 0.88 -3.64 -4.94
C GLU A 27 2.31 -3.79 -5.42
N GLU A 28 3.17 -4.30 -4.53
CA GLU A 28 4.59 -4.45 -4.82
C GLU A 28 5.11 -5.78 -4.27
N SER A 29 6.27 -6.17 -4.78
CA SER A 29 6.98 -7.37 -4.35
C SER A 29 7.83 -7.05 -3.13
N GLY A 30 7.68 -7.84 -2.07
CA GLY A 30 8.46 -7.69 -0.86
C GLY A 30 9.94 -8.06 -1.08
N TYR A 31 10.79 -7.67 -0.13
CA TYR A 31 12.25 -7.80 -0.25
C TYR A 31 12.74 -9.22 -0.60
N TYR A 32 12.06 -10.24 -0.09
CA TYR A 32 12.46 -11.64 -0.25
C TYR A 32 11.88 -12.34 -1.49
N VAL A 33 10.84 -11.78 -2.13
CA VAL A 33 10.18 -12.40 -3.28
C VAL A 33 10.04 -11.38 -4.40
N PRO A 34 10.81 -11.50 -5.49
CA PRO A 34 10.87 -10.45 -6.51
C PRO A 34 9.64 -10.36 -7.41
N THR A 35 8.84 -11.43 -7.56
CA THR A 35 7.56 -11.49 -8.28
C THR A 35 6.82 -12.78 -7.93
N PRO A 36 5.47 -12.83 -7.89
CA PRO A 36 4.49 -11.73 -8.05
C PRO A 36 4.50 -10.76 -6.83
N PRO A 37 3.65 -9.71 -6.80
CA PRO A 37 3.47 -8.88 -5.60
C PRO A 37 3.15 -9.72 -4.36
N THR A 38 3.66 -9.28 -3.22
CA THR A 38 3.49 -9.96 -1.91
C THR A 38 3.24 -8.97 -0.78
N GLN A 39 2.89 -7.72 -1.11
CA GLN A 39 2.50 -6.73 -0.13
C GLN A 39 1.69 -5.62 -0.79
N THR A 40 0.86 -4.98 0.02
CA THR A 40 0.19 -3.74 -0.33
C THR A 40 0.75 -2.65 0.56
N ARG A 41 1.28 -1.58 -0.04
CA ARG A 41 1.83 -0.42 0.68
C ARG A 41 1.00 0.82 0.37
N ALA A 42 0.62 1.58 1.38
CA ALA A 42 0.10 2.93 1.26
C ALA A 42 1.17 3.96 1.64
N HIS A 43 1.25 5.06 0.90
CA HIS A 43 2.16 6.17 1.20
C HIS A 43 1.44 7.52 1.06
N CYS A 44 1.51 8.34 2.11
CA CYS A 44 0.97 9.69 2.13
C CYS A 44 1.99 10.73 1.64
N SER A 45 1.73 11.38 0.50
CA SER A 45 2.60 12.43 -0.08
C SER A 45 2.64 13.74 0.73
N GLY A 46 1.74 13.90 1.71
CA GLY A 46 1.69 15.07 2.58
C GLY A 46 2.61 14.95 3.80
N CYS A 47 2.41 13.93 4.63
CA CYS A 47 3.15 13.75 5.89
C CYS A 47 4.22 12.65 5.83
N GLY A 48 4.28 11.87 4.74
CA GLY A 48 5.25 10.77 4.58
C GLY A 48 4.94 9.52 5.40
N THR A 49 3.77 9.43 6.04
CA THR A 49 3.39 8.21 6.76
C THR A 49 3.04 7.10 5.76
N GLU A 50 3.44 5.88 6.11
CA GLU A 50 3.21 4.68 5.32
C GLU A 50 2.52 3.60 6.13
N GLN A 51 1.82 2.70 5.45
CA GLN A 51 1.29 1.46 5.99
C GLN A 51 1.60 0.34 5.00
N THR A 52 2.19 -0.75 5.47
CA THR A 52 2.46 -1.93 4.65
C THR A 52 1.81 -3.14 5.28
N GLU A 53 1.09 -3.91 4.48
CA GLU A 53 0.58 -5.23 4.86
C GLU A 53 1.14 -6.26 3.88
N GLU A 54 1.85 -7.25 4.42
CA GLU A 54 2.43 -8.36 3.66
C GLU A 54 1.38 -9.46 3.43
N TRP A 55 1.44 -10.09 2.26
CA TRP A 55 0.55 -11.17 1.82
C TRP A 55 1.26 -12.01 0.74
N GLY A 56 0.77 -13.19 0.38
CA GLY A 56 1.45 -14.05 -0.63
C GLY A 56 2.77 -14.69 -0.20
N PHE A 57 3.45 -14.18 0.84
CA PHE A 57 4.68 -14.73 1.40
C PHE A 57 4.80 -14.50 2.91
N SER A 58 5.03 -15.57 3.66
CA SER A 58 5.37 -15.53 5.09
C SER A 58 6.88 -15.45 5.27
N ILE A 59 7.38 -14.30 5.74
CA ILE A 59 8.78 -14.11 6.14
C ILE A 59 9.14 -15.07 7.28
N GLY A 60 8.27 -15.25 8.27
CA GLY A 60 8.53 -16.16 9.38
C GLY A 60 8.75 -17.60 8.91
N ALA A 61 7.88 -18.12 8.05
CA ALA A 61 8.09 -19.46 7.50
C ALA A 61 9.41 -19.55 6.72
N HIS A 62 9.76 -18.53 5.93
CA HIS A 62 11.04 -18.48 5.22
C HIS A 62 12.25 -18.44 6.16
N GLU A 63 12.26 -17.56 7.16
CA GLU A 63 13.37 -17.38 8.10
C GLU A 63 13.60 -18.59 8.99
N TYR A 64 12.53 -19.27 9.40
CA TYR A 64 12.62 -20.47 10.25
C TYR A 64 12.66 -21.79 9.45
N GLY A 65 12.76 -21.73 8.12
CA GLY A 65 12.82 -22.91 7.25
C GLY A 65 11.54 -23.75 7.27
N GLY A 66 10.42 -23.16 7.65
CA GLY A 66 9.10 -23.77 7.64
C GLY A 66 8.43 -23.70 6.26
N GLU A 67 7.40 -24.52 6.09
CA GLU A 67 6.54 -24.46 4.91
C GLU A 67 5.67 -23.20 4.94
N GLN A 68 5.40 -22.63 3.77
CA GLN A 68 4.45 -21.52 3.65
C GLN A 68 3.05 -21.99 4.05
N PRO A 69 2.36 -21.31 4.99
CA PRO A 69 1.04 -21.74 5.43
C PRO A 69 0.04 -21.79 4.28
N ALA A 70 -0.74 -22.87 4.17
CA ALA A 70 -1.74 -23.02 3.10
C ALA A 70 -2.86 -21.96 3.18
N GLU A 71 -3.13 -21.43 4.37
CA GLU A 71 -4.12 -20.37 4.62
C GLU A 71 -3.50 -18.97 4.54
N PHE A 72 -2.24 -18.84 4.12
CA PHE A 72 -1.65 -17.53 3.93
C PHE A 72 -2.43 -16.77 2.85
N ASP A 73 -2.56 -15.45 3.04
CA ASP A 73 -3.34 -14.60 2.16
C ASP A 73 -2.69 -14.48 0.78
N ALA A 74 -2.85 -15.49 -0.07
CA ALA A 74 -2.01 -15.69 -1.26
C ALA A 74 -2.09 -14.55 -2.28
N ASN A 75 -3.17 -13.76 -2.23
CA ASN A 75 -3.49 -12.72 -3.19
C ASN A 75 -3.92 -11.39 -2.53
N GLY A 76 -3.64 -11.21 -1.24
CA GLY A 76 -3.96 -9.98 -0.52
C GLY A 76 -5.46 -9.78 -0.27
N GLN A 77 -6.30 -10.80 -0.42
CA GLN A 77 -7.74 -10.74 -0.20
C GLN A 77 -8.11 -10.18 1.18
N TYR A 78 -7.31 -10.45 2.21
CA TYR A 78 -7.55 -10.00 3.59
C TYR A 78 -6.67 -8.82 4.00
N ALA A 79 -5.46 -8.74 3.48
CA ALA A 79 -4.48 -7.69 3.78
C ALA A 79 -4.82 -6.38 3.06
N THR A 80 -5.11 -6.42 1.76
CA THR A 80 -5.38 -5.22 0.95
C THR A 80 -6.53 -4.39 1.49
N PRO A 81 -7.70 -4.95 1.89
CA PRO A 81 -8.77 -4.17 2.51
C PRO A 81 -8.37 -3.40 3.77
N ARG A 82 -7.41 -3.91 4.56
CA ARG A 82 -6.90 -3.20 5.76
C ARG A 82 -6.09 -1.97 5.38
N VAL A 83 -5.28 -2.07 4.33
CA VAL A 83 -4.53 -0.93 3.78
C VAL A 83 -5.47 0.13 3.23
N HIS A 84 -6.54 -0.28 2.53
CA HIS A 84 -7.60 0.64 2.09
C HIS A 84 -8.27 1.36 3.27
N GLN A 85 -8.64 0.61 4.32
CA GLN A 85 -9.25 1.18 5.52
C GLN A 85 -8.32 2.20 6.20
N TRP A 86 -7.04 1.84 6.38
CA TRP A 86 -6.04 2.72 6.94
C TRP A 86 -5.88 4.00 6.11
N ALA A 87 -5.74 3.85 4.79
CA ALA A 87 -5.52 4.97 3.88
C ALA A 87 -6.69 5.94 3.88
N GLN A 88 -7.92 5.42 3.92
CA GLN A 88 -9.11 6.25 4.05
C GLN A 88 -9.13 7.02 5.37
N SER A 89 -8.96 6.32 6.51
CA SER A 89 -8.94 6.97 7.83
C SER A 89 -7.82 8.00 7.97
N HIS A 90 -6.65 7.73 7.38
CA HIS A 90 -5.54 8.68 7.34
C HIS A 90 -5.90 9.90 6.49
N ALA A 91 -6.42 9.71 5.27
CA ALA A 91 -6.75 10.80 4.36
C ALA A 91 -7.82 11.74 4.93
N GLU A 92 -8.82 11.20 5.64
CA GLU A 92 -9.89 11.97 6.28
C GLU A 92 -9.38 12.90 7.39
N THR A 93 -8.18 12.68 7.93
CA THR A 93 -7.63 13.46 9.05
C THR A 93 -6.34 14.21 8.71
N CYS A 94 -5.61 13.78 7.69
CA CYS A 94 -4.32 14.37 7.32
C CYS A 94 -4.50 15.77 6.70
N ARG A 95 -3.83 16.75 7.32
CA ARG A 95 -3.82 18.16 6.92
C ARG A 95 -2.44 18.64 6.44
N ALA A 96 -1.49 17.72 6.27
CA ALA A 96 -0.18 18.06 5.77
C ALA A 96 -0.28 18.54 4.31
N ILE A 97 0.30 19.70 4.05
CA ILE A 97 0.30 20.32 2.71
C ILE A 97 1.42 19.64 1.91
N PRO A 98 1.15 19.17 0.68
CA PRO A 98 2.18 18.56 -0.15
C PRO A 98 3.31 19.56 -0.45
N LYS A 99 4.55 19.07 -0.52
CA LYS A 99 5.68 19.91 -0.92
C LYS A 99 5.47 20.45 -2.34
N PRO A 100 5.88 21.71 -2.62
CA PRO A 100 5.88 22.23 -3.98
C PRO A 100 6.71 21.34 -4.92
N ALA A 101 6.25 21.20 -6.16
CA ALA A 101 6.95 20.50 -7.24
C ALA A 101 8.16 21.29 -7.75
#